data_AF-A0A960YLM4-F1
#
_entry.id   AF-A0A960YLM4-F1
#
_cell.length_a   1.000
_cell.length_b   1.000
_cell.length_c   1.000
_cell.angle_alpha   90.00
_cell.angle_beta   90.00
_cell.angle_gamma   90.00
#
_symmetry.space_group_name_H-M   'P 1'
#
loop_
_entity.id
_entity.type
_entity.pdbx_description
1 polymer ?
#
loop_
_entity_poly.entity_id
_entity_poly.type
_entity_poly.pdbx_seq_one_letter_code
_entity_poly.pdbx_strand_id
1 'polypeptide(L)'
;MKKEYHEEFSISDIASLQPGTIVRRMGDGKDQQGRFVKPSDDGQAMVVLEVIDLSQNEFLSEGGIVRPGPSDTLLKHKFNFETSEKAEAALQVVKNWPLYRDREDLQGAIIDFVKTAFSPEQILELKKSDDLKPLFVTIQHRFSIGRHQPKVDWEKVRWQSFQDALDSLYDGKHLTYVAFVPTDQNHDPKFFSIGTKPHVETVKQLEREEFYFKPTNGGHIKVVSATNEKPKRFIVDAGSNEYGAGVKSSISTAEVICDALEDAHPGAEYTPVKGRDAYGIQQSF
;
A
#
# COMPACT_ATOMS: atom_id res chain seq x y z
N MET A 1 2.20 0.44 -33.95
CA MET A 1 1.87 0.57 -35.39
C MET A 1 0.86 1.70 -35.58
N LYS A 2 1.01 2.51 -36.63
CA LYS A 2 0.04 3.57 -36.98
C LYS A 2 -1.34 2.98 -37.29
N LYS A 3 -2.38 3.73 -36.95
CA LYS A 3 -3.79 3.39 -37.17
C LYS A 3 -4.48 4.59 -37.83
N GLU A 4 -5.67 4.39 -38.37
CA GLU A 4 -6.40 5.45 -39.11
C GLU A 4 -6.70 6.70 -38.26
N TYR A 5 -6.84 6.52 -36.95
CA TYR A 5 -7.08 7.59 -35.98
C TYR A 5 -5.79 8.27 -35.46
N HIS A 6 -4.62 7.89 -36.00
CA HIS A 6 -3.35 8.54 -35.71
C HIS A 6 -2.90 9.45 -36.86
N GLU A 7 -2.20 10.53 -36.50
CA GLU A 7 -1.38 11.35 -37.40
C GLU A 7 0.06 11.29 -36.93
N GLU A 8 0.99 11.13 -37.87
CA GLU A 8 2.41 11.25 -37.56
C GLU A 8 2.79 12.73 -37.49
N PHE A 9 3.73 13.05 -36.60
CA PHE A 9 4.35 14.36 -36.52
C PHE A 9 5.83 14.22 -36.19
N SER A 10 6.59 15.30 -36.36
CA SER A 10 8.04 15.34 -36.12
C SER A 10 8.37 16.10 -34.84
N ILE A 11 9.62 15.98 -34.35
CA ILE A 11 10.08 16.74 -33.17
C ILE A 11 9.93 18.25 -33.38
N SER A 12 10.15 18.75 -34.61
CA SER A 12 9.96 20.15 -34.96
C SER A 12 8.51 20.64 -34.82
N ASP A 13 7.53 19.72 -34.85
CA ASP A 13 6.11 20.07 -34.74
C ASP A 13 5.63 20.18 -33.29
N ILE A 14 6.43 19.76 -32.30
CA ILE A 14 6.03 19.72 -30.87
C ILE A 14 5.53 21.08 -30.39
N ALA A 15 6.20 22.17 -30.78
CA ALA A 15 5.82 23.52 -30.38
C ALA A 15 4.44 23.97 -30.89
N SER A 16 3.92 23.30 -31.94
CA SER A 16 2.63 23.61 -32.57
C SER A 16 1.49 22.68 -32.12
N LEU A 17 1.79 21.66 -31.30
CA LEU A 17 0.79 20.72 -30.80
C LEU A 17 -0.23 21.44 -29.91
N GLN A 18 -1.50 21.09 -30.09
CA GLN A 18 -2.58 21.64 -29.28
C GLN A 18 -2.58 20.98 -27.89
N PRO A 19 -2.60 21.75 -26.79
CA PRO A 19 -2.81 21.22 -25.45
C PRO A 19 -4.07 20.35 -25.39
N GLY A 20 -3.98 19.25 -24.65
CA GLY A 20 -5.04 18.26 -24.52
C GLY A 20 -5.03 17.16 -25.59
N THR A 21 -4.17 17.26 -26.61
CA THR A 21 -3.99 16.20 -27.62
C THR A 21 -3.34 14.96 -26.98
N ILE A 22 -3.85 13.77 -27.28
CA ILE A 22 -3.20 12.52 -26.87
C ILE A 22 -2.04 12.26 -27.84
N VAL A 23 -0.84 12.14 -27.29
CA VAL A 23 0.40 11.87 -28.03
C VAL A 23 0.96 10.52 -27.62
N ARG A 24 1.62 9.87 -28.57
CA ARG A 24 2.25 8.56 -28.41
C ARG A 24 3.62 8.54 -29.07
N ARG A 25 4.56 7.95 -28.37
CA ARG A 25 5.95 7.74 -28.81
C ARG A 25 6.19 6.23 -28.88
N MET A 26 6.65 5.75 -30.03
CA MET A 26 7.04 4.35 -30.23
C MET A 26 8.48 4.28 -30.75
N GLY A 27 9.34 3.53 -30.06
CA GLY A 27 10.73 3.32 -30.47
C GLY A 27 11.63 2.96 -29.29
N ASP A 28 12.79 2.35 -29.57
CA ASP A 28 13.78 1.95 -28.56
C ASP A 28 13.19 1.11 -27.40
N GLY A 29 12.33 0.15 -27.74
CA GLY A 29 11.62 -0.70 -26.77
C GLY A 29 10.55 0.01 -25.94
N LYS A 30 10.25 1.28 -26.21
CA LYS A 30 9.23 2.08 -25.51
C LYS A 30 8.00 2.29 -26.37
N ASP A 31 6.84 2.22 -25.72
CA ASP A 31 5.54 2.53 -26.32
C ASP A 31 4.73 3.38 -25.34
N GLN A 32 5.04 4.67 -25.30
CA GLN A 32 4.53 5.59 -24.29
C GLN A 32 3.42 6.47 -24.85
N GLN A 33 2.34 6.64 -24.11
CA GLN A 33 1.23 7.52 -24.47
C GLN A 33 0.89 8.45 -23.30
N GLY A 34 0.41 9.65 -23.59
CA GLY A 34 -0.05 10.61 -22.58
C GLY A 34 -0.74 11.82 -23.19
N ARG A 35 -1.39 12.63 -22.35
CA ARG A 35 -2.08 13.85 -22.79
C ARG A 35 -1.11 15.02 -22.80
N PHE A 36 -0.84 15.57 -23.98
CA PHE A 36 0.03 16.72 -24.16
C PHE A 36 -0.48 17.95 -23.40
N VAL A 37 0.42 18.61 -22.67
CA VAL A 37 0.15 19.87 -21.96
C VAL A 37 0.85 21.03 -22.66
N LYS A 38 2.17 20.89 -22.85
CA LYS A 38 3.04 21.92 -23.42
C LYS A 38 4.38 21.34 -23.88
N PRO A 39 5.13 22.02 -24.75
CA PRO A 39 6.53 21.68 -25.00
C PRO A 39 7.38 21.86 -23.73
N SER A 40 8.51 21.14 -23.65
CA SER A 40 9.61 21.48 -22.75
C SER A 40 10.25 22.81 -23.12
N ASP A 41 11.06 23.37 -22.21
CA ASP A 41 11.70 24.68 -22.41
C ASP A 41 12.64 24.71 -23.64
N ASP A 42 13.25 23.58 -23.99
CA ASP A 42 14.09 23.42 -25.18
C ASP A 42 13.30 23.10 -26.47
N GLY A 43 11.98 22.91 -26.36
CA GLY A 43 11.10 22.53 -27.46
C GLY A 43 11.32 21.12 -28.02
N GLN A 44 12.21 20.33 -27.44
CA GLN A 44 12.59 19.00 -27.94
C GLN A 44 11.85 17.84 -27.24
N ALA A 45 11.06 18.13 -26.22
CA ALA A 45 10.31 17.14 -25.47
C ALA A 45 8.88 17.61 -25.19
N MET A 46 8.02 16.66 -24.82
CA MET A 46 6.61 16.89 -24.53
C MET A 46 6.38 16.74 -23.03
N VAL A 47 5.76 17.74 -22.41
CA VAL A 47 5.19 17.60 -21.07
C VAL A 47 3.80 16.99 -21.22
N VAL A 48 3.58 15.85 -20.60
CA VAL A 48 2.34 15.06 -20.73
C VAL A 48 1.77 14.70 -19.36
N LEU A 49 0.45 14.49 -19.31
CA LEU A 49 -0.27 13.90 -18.17
C LEU A 49 -0.64 12.45 -18.47
N GLU A 50 -0.87 11.69 -17.39
CA GLU A 50 -1.31 10.30 -17.40
C GLU A 50 -0.47 9.44 -18.36
N VAL A 51 0.81 9.32 -18.03
CA VAL A 51 1.80 8.60 -18.84
C VAL A 51 1.59 7.10 -18.68
N ILE A 52 1.34 6.43 -19.80
CA ILE A 52 1.10 4.98 -19.86
C ILE A 52 2.09 4.31 -20.81
N ASP A 53 2.50 3.08 -20.49
CA ASP A 53 3.23 2.18 -21.38
C ASP A 53 2.27 1.15 -21.97
N LEU A 54 1.99 1.27 -23.27
CA LEU A 54 1.07 0.38 -23.98
C LEU A 54 1.69 -0.97 -24.31
N SER A 55 3.02 -1.11 -24.27
CA SER A 55 3.69 -2.40 -24.47
C SER A 55 3.59 -3.29 -23.23
N GLN A 56 3.65 -2.68 -22.04
CA GLN A 56 3.54 -3.37 -20.75
C GLN A 56 2.13 -3.33 -20.16
N ASN A 57 1.22 -2.52 -20.71
CA ASN A 57 -0.11 -2.23 -20.18
C ASN A 57 -0.05 -1.59 -18.78
N GLU A 58 0.86 -0.64 -18.61
CA GLU A 58 1.23 -0.10 -17.32
C GLU A 58 0.95 1.41 -17.24
N PHE A 59 0.34 1.85 -16.15
CA PHE A 59 0.36 3.26 -15.77
C PHE A 59 1.73 3.62 -15.15
N LEU A 60 2.45 4.59 -15.73
CA LEU A 60 3.79 4.97 -15.27
C LEU A 60 3.77 6.15 -14.29
N SER A 61 3.03 7.22 -14.61
CA SER A 61 3.00 8.43 -13.77
C SER A 61 1.88 9.39 -14.15
N GLU A 62 1.42 10.22 -13.20
CA GLU A 62 0.39 11.24 -13.43
C GLU A 62 0.89 12.37 -14.35
N GLY A 63 2.21 12.60 -14.39
CA GLY A 63 2.83 13.58 -15.27
C GLY A 63 4.28 13.25 -15.57
N GLY A 64 4.74 13.59 -16.76
CA GLY A 64 6.10 13.30 -17.18
C GLY A 64 6.57 14.09 -18.38
N ILE A 65 7.88 14.04 -18.62
CA ILE A 65 8.53 14.61 -19.81
C ILE A 65 8.88 13.45 -20.75
N VAL A 66 8.21 13.39 -21.89
CA VAL A 66 8.51 12.42 -22.95
C VAL A 66 9.47 13.08 -23.94
N ARG A 67 10.74 12.65 -23.92
CA ARG A 67 11.78 13.10 -24.85
C ARG A 67 11.94 12.07 -25.98
N PRO A 68 11.54 12.39 -27.22
CA PRO A 68 11.75 11.53 -28.37
C PRO A 68 13.23 11.35 -28.71
N GLY A 69 13.60 10.15 -29.11
CA GLY A 69 14.85 9.84 -29.79
C GLY A 69 14.75 10.02 -31.31
N PRO A 70 15.88 10.08 -32.03
CA PRO A 70 15.90 10.30 -33.48
C PRO A 70 15.21 9.22 -34.31
N SER A 71 15.11 7.99 -33.78
CA SER A 71 14.49 6.84 -34.43
C SER A 71 13.04 6.62 -34.02
N ASP A 72 12.49 7.45 -33.14
CA ASP A 72 11.16 7.23 -32.59
C ASP A 72 10.09 7.70 -33.55
N THR A 73 9.02 6.92 -33.66
CA THR A 73 7.80 7.32 -34.33
C THR A 73 6.92 8.08 -33.35
N LEU A 74 6.55 9.32 -33.72
CA LEU A 74 5.64 10.14 -32.94
C LEU A 74 4.27 10.20 -33.60
N LEU A 75 3.24 9.92 -32.81
CA LEU A 75 1.85 9.87 -33.23
C LEU A 75 1.01 10.77 -32.35
N LYS A 76 0.05 11.49 -32.93
CA LYS A 76 -1.02 12.17 -32.21
C LYS A 76 -2.37 11.58 -32.59
N HIS A 77 -3.29 11.54 -31.64
CA HIS A 77 -4.65 11.10 -31.90
C HIS A 77 -5.44 12.23 -32.56
N LYS A 78 -6.20 11.89 -33.60
CA LYS A 78 -7.03 12.86 -34.34
C LYS A 78 -8.21 13.38 -33.53
N PHE A 79 -8.71 12.57 -32.60
CA PHE A 79 -9.92 12.85 -31.85
C PHE A 79 -9.72 12.60 -30.36
N ASN A 80 -10.58 13.21 -29.56
CA ASN A 80 -10.71 13.01 -28.13
C ASN A 80 -12.20 12.80 -27.77
N PHE A 81 -12.51 12.63 -26.49
CA PHE A 81 -13.90 12.42 -26.05
C PHE A 81 -14.83 13.62 -26.23
N GLU A 82 -14.30 14.82 -26.45
CA GLU A 82 -15.10 16.04 -26.71
C GLU A 82 -15.44 16.19 -28.19
N THR A 83 -14.60 15.65 -29.08
CA THR A 83 -14.67 15.88 -30.53
C THR A 83 -15.12 14.65 -31.34
N SER A 84 -15.10 13.46 -30.74
CA SER A 84 -15.46 12.22 -31.42
C SER A 84 -16.94 11.87 -31.26
N GLU A 85 -17.62 11.58 -32.37
CA GLU A 85 -18.97 10.99 -32.38
C GLU A 85 -19.01 9.58 -31.75
N LYS A 86 -17.84 8.94 -31.57
CA LYS A 86 -17.72 7.60 -30.98
C LYS A 86 -17.57 7.61 -29.47
N ALA A 87 -17.57 8.79 -28.83
CA ALA A 87 -17.33 8.97 -27.41
C ALA A 87 -18.25 8.10 -26.53
N GLU A 88 -19.57 8.14 -26.75
CA GLU A 88 -20.51 7.37 -25.92
C GLU A 88 -20.30 5.86 -26.08
N ALA A 89 -20.13 5.38 -27.32
CA ALA A 89 -19.87 3.97 -27.58
C ALA A 89 -18.58 3.47 -26.90
N ALA A 90 -17.53 4.29 -26.88
CA ALA A 90 -16.28 3.99 -26.18
C ALA A 90 -16.47 3.97 -24.64
N LEU A 91 -17.21 4.94 -24.08
CA LEU A 91 -17.51 4.95 -22.64
C LEU A 91 -18.32 3.73 -22.20
N GLN A 92 -19.22 3.23 -23.05
CA GLN A 92 -19.97 2.01 -22.75
C GLN A 92 -19.06 0.78 -22.62
N VAL A 93 -17.89 0.74 -23.28
CA VAL A 93 -16.91 -0.33 -23.08
C VAL A 93 -16.38 -0.32 -21.64
N VAL A 94 -16.09 0.87 -21.12
CA VAL A 94 -15.59 1.06 -19.75
C VAL A 94 -16.70 0.81 -18.72
N LYS A 95 -17.88 1.38 -18.93
CA LYS A 95 -19.01 1.25 -17.98
C LYS A 95 -19.51 -0.19 -17.82
N ASN A 96 -19.36 -1.03 -18.84
CA ASN A 96 -19.75 -2.44 -18.80
C ASN A 96 -18.69 -3.36 -18.16
N TRP A 97 -17.50 -2.84 -17.85
CA TRP A 97 -16.46 -3.61 -17.18
C TRP A 97 -16.85 -3.91 -15.72
N PRO A 98 -16.81 -5.18 -15.25
CA PRO A 98 -17.24 -5.52 -13.90
C PRO A 98 -16.59 -4.71 -12.79
N LEU A 99 -15.26 -4.54 -12.81
CA LEU A 99 -14.56 -3.80 -11.75
C LEU A 99 -14.88 -2.31 -11.70
N TYR A 100 -15.37 -1.72 -12.80
CA TYR A 100 -15.91 -0.35 -12.79
C TYR A 100 -17.23 -0.30 -12.02
N ARG A 101 -18.11 -1.27 -12.27
CA ARG A 101 -19.43 -1.35 -11.61
C ARG A 101 -19.29 -1.62 -10.11
N ASP A 102 -18.30 -2.43 -9.72
CA ASP A 102 -18.06 -2.81 -8.32
C ASP A 102 -17.35 -1.70 -7.50
N ARG A 103 -16.87 -0.63 -8.15
CA ARG A 103 -16.09 0.45 -7.51
C ARG A 103 -16.74 1.81 -7.72
N GLU A 104 -17.94 1.99 -7.18
CA GLU A 104 -18.70 3.26 -7.24
C GLU A 104 -17.86 4.46 -6.78
N ASP A 105 -17.02 4.27 -5.77
CA ASP A 105 -16.09 5.27 -5.23
C ASP A 105 -15.06 5.78 -6.24
N LEU A 106 -14.73 4.99 -7.26
CA LEU A 106 -13.72 5.31 -8.27
C LEU A 106 -14.30 5.68 -9.63
N GLN A 107 -15.61 5.52 -9.86
CA GLN A 107 -16.20 5.64 -11.20
C GLN A 107 -15.88 6.98 -11.88
N GLY A 108 -16.04 8.10 -11.18
CA GLY A 108 -15.72 9.43 -11.71
C GLY A 108 -14.25 9.54 -12.13
N ALA A 109 -13.34 9.15 -11.23
CA ALA A 109 -11.89 9.21 -11.48
C ALA A 109 -11.46 8.30 -12.64
N ILE A 110 -12.05 7.10 -12.76
CA ILE A 110 -11.79 6.19 -13.89
C ILE A 110 -12.21 6.84 -15.22
N ILE A 111 -13.39 7.45 -15.27
CA ILE A 111 -13.89 8.10 -16.49
C ILE A 111 -12.98 9.27 -16.87
N ASP A 112 -12.56 10.08 -15.91
CA ASP A 112 -11.67 11.23 -16.17
C ASP A 112 -10.29 10.79 -16.65
N PHE A 113 -9.72 9.74 -16.04
CA PHE A 113 -8.50 9.10 -16.49
C PHE A 113 -8.63 8.59 -17.93
N VAL A 114 -9.69 7.84 -18.24
CA VAL A 114 -9.90 7.30 -19.60
C VAL A 114 -10.03 8.41 -20.62
N LYS A 115 -10.80 9.46 -20.32
CA LYS A 115 -10.98 10.62 -21.21
C LYS A 115 -9.69 11.38 -21.47
N THR A 116 -8.76 11.33 -20.51
CA THR A 116 -7.46 12.00 -20.57
C THR A 116 -6.45 11.15 -21.33
N ALA A 117 -6.38 9.85 -21.05
CA ALA A 117 -5.31 8.98 -21.51
C ALA A 117 -5.61 8.24 -22.83
N PHE A 118 -6.89 8.05 -23.21
CA PHE A 118 -7.28 7.27 -24.39
C PHE A 118 -8.19 8.07 -25.33
N SER A 119 -8.14 7.79 -26.63
CA SER A 119 -9.16 8.29 -27.57
C SER A 119 -10.30 7.29 -27.74
N PRO A 120 -11.52 7.73 -28.07
CA PRO A 120 -12.65 6.83 -28.33
C PRO A 120 -12.36 5.79 -29.41
N GLU A 121 -11.69 6.17 -30.49
CA GLU A 121 -11.30 5.29 -31.59
C GLU A 121 -10.34 4.20 -31.14
N GLN A 122 -9.39 4.54 -30.26
CA GLN A 122 -8.45 3.58 -29.71
C GLN A 122 -9.18 2.52 -28.89
N ILE A 123 -10.09 2.92 -28.01
CA ILE A 123 -10.87 1.98 -27.17
C ILE A 123 -11.70 1.04 -28.03
N LEU A 124 -12.36 1.57 -29.07
CA LEU A 124 -13.18 0.76 -29.96
C LEU A 124 -12.34 -0.15 -30.85
N GLU A 125 -11.15 0.27 -31.28
CA GLU A 125 -10.21 -0.59 -31.99
C GLU A 125 -9.72 -1.74 -31.09
N LEU A 126 -9.33 -1.45 -29.85
CA LEU A 126 -8.94 -2.46 -28.85
C LEU A 126 -10.07 -3.47 -28.58
N LYS A 127 -11.32 -2.98 -28.50
CA LYS A 127 -12.50 -3.85 -28.40
C LYS A 127 -12.68 -4.71 -29.65
N LYS A 128 -12.53 -4.12 -30.83
CA LYS A 128 -12.69 -4.82 -32.12
C LYS A 128 -11.63 -5.91 -32.30
N SER A 129 -10.41 -5.70 -31.80
CA SER A 129 -9.33 -6.68 -31.85
C SER A 129 -9.33 -7.68 -30.69
N ASP A 130 -10.36 -7.65 -29.83
CA ASP A 130 -10.44 -8.46 -28.60
C ASP A 130 -9.20 -8.34 -27.69
N ASP A 131 -8.61 -7.14 -27.65
CA ASP A 131 -7.43 -6.84 -26.84
C ASP A 131 -7.66 -5.59 -25.99
N LEU A 132 -8.51 -5.72 -24.97
CA LEU A 132 -8.80 -4.64 -24.03
C LEU A 132 -7.79 -4.56 -22.86
N LYS A 133 -6.74 -5.38 -22.87
CA LYS A 133 -5.71 -5.37 -21.80
C LYS A 133 -5.02 -4.02 -21.66
N PRO A 134 -4.61 -3.31 -22.74
CA PRO A 134 -3.98 -2.00 -22.62
C PRO A 134 -4.87 -0.94 -21.95
N LEU A 135 -6.20 -1.10 -22.04
CA LEU A 135 -7.15 -0.23 -21.36
C LEU A 135 -7.34 -0.65 -19.90
N PHE A 136 -7.80 -1.89 -19.67
CA PHE A 136 -8.25 -2.29 -18.33
C PHE A 136 -7.12 -2.59 -17.35
N VAL A 137 -5.98 -3.11 -17.80
CA VAL A 137 -4.84 -3.35 -16.89
C VAL A 137 -4.23 -2.03 -16.45
N THR A 138 -4.14 -1.05 -17.36
CA THR A 138 -3.68 0.30 -17.04
C THR A 138 -4.59 0.99 -16.03
N ILE A 139 -5.93 0.88 -16.20
CA ILE A 139 -6.90 1.39 -15.20
C ILE A 139 -6.68 0.69 -13.85
N GLN A 140 -6.54 -0.63 -13.84
CA GLN A 140 -6.28 -1.37 -12.59
C GLN A 140 -4.98 -0.92 -11.91
N HIS A 141 -3.92 -0.65 -12.68
CA HIS A 141 -2.65 -0.18 -12.14
C HIS A 141 -2.78 1.22 -11.53
N ARG A 142 -3.36 2.17 -12.29
CA ARG A 142 -3.58 3.56 -11.87
C ARG A 142 -4.33 3.68 -10.54
N PHE A 143 -5.32 2.83 -10.34
CA PHE A 143 -6.24 2.90 -9.21
C PHE A 143 -6.07 1.77 -8.19
N SER A 144 -5.00 0.97 -8.32
CA SER A 144 -4.72 -0.17 -7.43
C SER A 144 -5.94 -1.09 -7.26
N ILE A 145 -6.54 -1.52 -8.37
CA ILE A 145 -7.73 -2.39 -8.37
C ILE A 145 -7.30 -3.85 -8.61
N GLY A 146 -7.94 -4.79 -7.91
CA GLY A 146 -7.70 -6.22 -8.10
C GLY A 146 -6.29 -6.63 -7.68
N ARG A 147 -5.55 -7.30 -8.56
CA ARG A 147 -4.18 -7.79 -8.28
C ARG A 147 -3.15 -6.70 -8.03
N HIS A 148 -3.48 -5.44 -8.34
CA HIS A 148 -2.62 -4.27 -8.15
C HIS A 148 -2.89 -3.57 -6.81
N GLN A 149 -3.76 -4.11 -5.96
CA GLN A 149 -3.84 -3.65 -4.57
C GLN A 149 -2.51 -3.92 -3.87
N PRO A 150 -1.97 -2.95 -3.12
CA PRO A 150 -0.83 -3.20 -2.25
C PRO A 150 -1.20 -4.36 -1.32
N LYS A 151 -0.42 -5.44 -1.36
CA LYS A 151 -0.52 -6.46 -0.32
C LYS A 151 -0.01 -5.83 0.96
N VAL A 152 -0.91 -5.53 1.89
CA VAL A 152 -0.52 -5.11 3.23
C VAL A 152 0.04 -6.33 3.95
N ASP A 153 1.30 -6.26 4.34
CA ASP A 153 1.90 -7.24 5.25
C ASP A 153 1.39 -6.95 6.66
N TRP A 154 0.25 -7.56 6.99
CA TRP A 154 -0.42 -7.36 8.26
C TRP A 154 0.41 -7.84 9.46
N GLU A 155 1.32 -8.80 9.26
CA GLU A 155 2.25 -9.24 10.30
C GLU A 155 3.27 -8.15 10.61
N LYS A 156 3.81 -7.50 9.58
CA LYS A 156 4.69 -6.34 9.74
C LYS A 156 3.97 -5.15 10.37
N VAL A 157 2.73 -4.85 9.96
CA VAL A 157 1.93 -3.76 10.54
C VAL A 157 1.69 -3.99 12.03
N ARG A 158 1.26 -5.18 12.41
CA ARG A 158 1.05 -5.59 13.81
C ARG A 158 2.32 -5.41 14.63
N TRP A 159 3.43 -5.93 14.11
CA TRP A 159 4.71 -5.87 14.80
C TRP A 159 5.18 -4.42 15.00
N GLN A 160 5.12 -3.59 13.94
CA GLN A 160 5.46 -2.18 14.04
C GLN A 160 4.60 -1.45 15.06
N SER A 161 3.28 -1.72 15.09
CA SER A 161 2.39 -1.10 16.07
C SER A 161 2.74 -1.48 17.52
N PHE A 162 3.09 -2.75 17.76
CA PHE A 162 3.54 -3.20 19.08
C PHE A 162 4.89 -2.58 19.45
N GLN A 163 5.80 -2.48 18.48
CA GLN A 163 7.10 -1.83 18.63
C GLN A 163 6.97 -0.35 19.01
N ASP A 164 6.13 0.39 18.30
CA ASP A 164 5.86 1.80 18.58
C ASP A 164 5.31 1.97 20.00
N ALA A 165 4.48 1.04 20.48
CA ALA A 165 3.99 1.04 21.85
C ALA A 165 5.12 0.85 22.89
N LEU A 166 6.04 -0.10 22.65
CA LEU A 166 7.23 -0.30 23.50
C LEU A 166 8.15 0.93 23.51
N ASP A 167 8.40 1.50 22.33
CA ASP A 167 9.27 2.66 22.18
C ASP A 167 8.66 3.94 22.78
N SER A 168 7.34 4.02 22.85
CA SER A 168 6.65 5.13 23.53
C SER A 168 6.72 5.07 25.06
N LEU A 169 7.13 3.95 25.66
CA LEU A 169 7.25 3.84 27.11
C LEU A 169 8.39 4.73 27.63
N TYR A 170 8.05 5.53 28.64
CA TYR A 170 8.95 6.38 29.43
C TYR A 170 8.93 5.96 30.91
N ASP A 171 9.90 6.46 31.68
CA ASP A 171 10.29 5.95 33.00
C ASP A 171 9.11 5.55 33.90
N GLY A 172 9.11 4.28 34.33
CA GLY A 172 8.12 3.74 35.25
C GLY A 172 6.75 3.42 34.63
N LYS A 173 6.56 3.64 33.32
CA LYS A 173 5.34 3.22 32.60
C LYS A 173 5.41 1.77 32.16
N HIS A 174 4.22 1.19 32.05
CA HIS A 174 4.04 -0.16 31.56
C HIS A 174 3.06 -0.17 30.38
N LEU A 175 3.04 -1.28 29.65
CA LEU A 175 2.00 -1.65 28.72
C LEU A 175 1.43 -3.01 29.11
N THR A 176 0.16 -3.23 28.82
CA THR A 176 -0.50 -4.53 28.89
C THR A 176 -0.36 -5.20 27.53
N TYR A 177 0.10 -6.44 27.49
CA TYR A 177 0.21 -7.21 26.24
C TYR A 177 -0.60 -8.49 26.30
N VAL A 178 -0.99 -8.95 25.12
CA VAL A 178 -1.43 -10.33 24.85
C VAL A 178 -0.50 -10.93 23.82
N ALA A 179 -0.20 -12.22 23.96
CA ALA A 179 0.74 -12.89 23.09
C ALA A 179 0.28 -14.31 22.71
N PHE A 180 0.67 -14.75 21.53
CA PHE A 180 0.73 -16.15 21.14
C PHE A 180 2.20 -16.54 21.11
N VAL A 181 2.60 -17.45 21.99
CA VAL A 181 3.95 -17.99 22.02
C VAL A 181 3.84 -19.48 21.69
N PRO A 182 4.22 -19.90 20.48
CA PRO A 182 4.09 -21.28 20.05
C PRO A 182 5.06 -22.18 20.83
N THR A 183 4.68 -23.45 20.96
CA THR A 183 5.54 -24.50 21.55
C THR A 183 6.34 -25.26 20.50
N ASP A 184 6.08 -24.99 19.22
CA ASP A 184 6.76 -25.56 18.07
C ASP A 184 7.61 -24.50 17.35
N GLN A 185 8.57 -24.93 16.53
CA GLN A 185 9.46 -24.05 15.77
C GLN A 185 8.87 -23.60 14.42
N ASN A 186 7.63 -23.98 14.10
CA ASN A 186 7.03 -23.70 12.79
C ASN A 186 6.22 -22.40 12.77
N HIS A 187 6.03 -21.77 13.92
CA HIS A 187 5.28 -20.53 14.05
C HIS A 187 6.11 -19.48 14.77
N ASP A 188 5.97 -18.24 14.35
CA ASP A 188 6.62 -17.11 15.01
C ASP A 188 5.77 -16.61 16.19
N PRO A 189 6.40 -16.12 17.27
CA PRO A 189 5.68 -15.50 18.37
C PRO A 189 4.95 -14.24 17.91
N LYS A 190 3.76 -14.01 18.48
CA LYS A 190 2.91 -12.88 18.13
C LYS A 190 2.56 -12.06 19.37
N PHE A 191 2.84 -10.77 19.34
CA PHE A 191 2.48 -9.81 20.39
C PHE A 191 1.48 -8.77 19.88
N PHE A 192 0.67 -8.25 20.80
CA PHE A 192 -0.26 -7.15 20.58
C PHE A 192 -0.52 -6.38 21.88
N SER A 193 -0.71 -5.07 21.76
CA SER A 193 -1.05 -4.17 22.87
C SER A 193 -1.86 -2.98 22.37
N ILE A 194 -2.71 -2.44 23.24
CA ILE A 194 -3.40 -1.15 23.05
C ILE A 194 -3.05 -0.18 24.19
N GLY A 195 -1.84 -0.31 24.73
CA GLY A 195 -1.35 0.45 25.87
C GLY A 195 -1.69 -0.23 27.20
N THR A 196 -2.22 0.52 28.17
CA THR A 196 -2.45 0.06 29.55
C THR A 196 -3.86 -0.49 29.80
N LYS A 197 -4.63 -0.80 28.75
CA LYS A 197 -5.98 -1.35 28.91
C LYS A 197 -5.92 -2.78 29.46
N PRO A 198 -6.96 -3.27 30.15
CA PRO A 198 -7.00 -4.65 30.64
C PRO A 198 -6.86 -5.68 29.51
N HIS A 199 -6.43 -6.91 29.84
CA HIS A 199 -6.28 -8.00 28.86
C HIS A 199 -7.57 -8.26 28.07
N VAL A 200 -8.74 -8.26 28.74
CA VAL A 200 -10.04 -8.47 28.10
C VAL A 200 -10.33 -7.44 27.01
N GLU A 201 -10.07 -6.15 27.27
CA GLU A 201 -10.29 -5.09 26.28
C GLU A 201 -9.25 -5.15 25.16
N THR A 202 -8.02 -5.55 25.48
CA THR A 202 -6.96 -5.76 24.48
C THR A 202 -7.34 -6.88 23.50
N VAL A 203 -7.93 -7.97 23.98
CA VAL A 203 -8.41 -9.08 23.13
C VAL A 203 -9.59 -8.65 22.26
N LYS A 204 -10.57 -7.95 22.83
CA LYS A 204 -11.72 -7.44 22.07
C LYS A 204 -11.29 -6.53 20.92
N GLN A 205 -10.21 -5.77 21.12
CA GLN A 205 -9.64 -4.98 20.03
C GLN A 205 -8.92 -5.86 19.02
N LEU A 206 -8.10 -6.82 19.46
CA LEU A 206 -7.39 -7.76 18.59
C LEU A 206 -8.36 -8.54 17.66
N GLU A 207 -9.53 -8.93 18.16
CA GLU A 207 -10.59 -9.61 17.39
C GLU A 207 -11.14 -8.81 16.20
N ARG A 208 -10.86 -7.50 16.15
CA ARG A 208 -11.30 -6.60 15.08
C ARG A 208 -10.18 -6.28 14.08
N GLU A 209 -8.97 -6.76 14.32
CA GLU A 209 -7.80 -6.49 13.48
C GLU A 209 -7.64 -7.55 12.39
N GLU A 210 -7.18 -7.15 11.20
CA GLU A 210 -6.90 -8.05 10.06
C GLU A 210 -5.79 -9.08 10.36
N PHE A 211 -4.94 -8.81 11.36
CA PHE A 211 -3.87 -9.69 11.84
C PHE A 211 -4.25 -10.47 13.12
N TYR A 212 -5.55 -10.69 13.36
CA TYR A 212 -6.01 -11.45 14.52
C TYR A 212 -5.23 -12.76 14.72
N PHE A 213 -4.86 -13.03 15.97
CA PHE A 213 -4.36 -14.31 16.42
C PHE A 213 -5.00 -14.67 17.75
N LYS A 214 -5.09 -15.97 18.05
CA LYS A 214 -5.61 -16.44 19.35
C LYS A 214 -4.50 -16.37 20.40
N PRO A 215 -4.60 -15.50 21.43
CA PRO A 215 -3.55 -15.41 22.44
C PRO A 215 -3.48 -16.67 23.30
N THR A 216 -2.27 -17.03 23.70
CA THR A 216 -1.97 -18.09 24.68
C THR A 216 -1.45 -17.54 26.00
N ASN A 217 -0.96 -16.29 25.99
CA ASN A 217 -0.30 -15.63 27.11
C ASN A 217 -0.74 -14.18 27.20
N GLY A 218 -0.51 -13.58 28.37
CA GLY A 218 -0.63 -12.14 28.56
C GLY A 218 0.05 -11.70 29.84
N GLY A 219 0.38 -10.43 29.92
CA GLY A 219 1.06 -9.86 31.07
C GLY A 219 1.32 -8.37 30.87
N HIS A 220 2.39 -7.89 31.50
CA HIS A 220 2.79 -6.49 31.43
C HIS A 220 4.29 -6.37 31.14
N ILE A 221 4.65 -5.32 30.41
CA ILE A 221 6.03 -4.94 30.14
C ILE A 221 6.21 -3.53 30.71
N LYS A 222 7.19 -3.34 31.59
CA LYS A 222 7.47 -2.04 32.22
C LYS A 222 8.90 -1.60 31.98
N VAL A 223 9.07 -0.35 31.58
CA VAL A 223 10.41 0.23 31.38
C VAL A 223 11.05 0.57 32.72
N VAL A 224 12.32 0.17 32.88
CA VAL A 224 13.13 0.43 34.07
C VAL A 224 14.39 1.26 33.78
N SER A 225 14.79 1.36 32.52
CA SER A 225 15.83 2.29 32.09
C SER A 225 15.30 3.73 32.03
N ALA A 226 16.20 4.72 32.14
CA ALA A 226 15.83 6.12 31.91
C ALA A 226 15.48 6.37 30.43
N THR A 227 14.69 7.41 30.15
CA THR A 227 14.10 7.68 28.82
C THR A 227 15.15 7.79 27.69
N ASN A 228 16.37 8.24 28.00
CA ASN A 228 17.47 8.40 27.05
C ASN A 228 18.53 7.28 27.12
N GLU A 229 18.35 6.31 28.00
CA GLU A 229 19.29 5.20 28.18
C GLU A 229 19.08 4.15 27.08
N LYS A 230 20.19 3.68 26.50
CA LYS A 230 20.22 2.63 25.48
C LYS A 230 21.22 1.53 25.89
N PRO A 231 20.88 0.23 25.73
CA PRO A 231 19.59 -0.28 25.29
C PRO A 231 18.47 0.02 26.30
N LYS A 232 17.21 0.10 25.83
CA LYS A 232 16.07 0.21 26.75
C LYS A 232 15.96 -1.08 27.54
N ARG A 233 15.73 -0.97 28.85
CA ARG A 233 15.61 -2.11 29.76
C ARG A 233 14.19 -2.22 30.25
N PHE A 234 13.62 -3.42 30.14
CA PHE A 234 12.25 -3.73 30.52
C PHE A 234 12.22 -4.86 31.54
N ILE A 235 11.26 -4.80 32.46
CA ILE A 235 10.84 -5.96 33.24
C ILE A 235 9.54 -6.50 32.65
N VAL A 236 9.43 -7.82 32.55
CA VAL A 236 8.31 -8.50 31.88
C VAL A 236 7.69 -9.53 32.81
N ASP A 237 6.38 -9.46 32.98
CA ASP A 237 5.60 -10.49 33.66
C ASP A 237 4.69 -11.25 32.69
N ALA A 238 4.22 -12.43 33.11
CA ALA A 238 3.21 -13.23 32.41
C ALA A 238 1.88 -13.30 33.19
N GLY A 239 1.57 -12.23 33.93
CA GLY A 239 0.54 -12.18 34.95
C GLY A 239 -0.87 -11.88 34.44
N SER A 240 -1.44 -12.68 33.55
CA SER A 240 -2.84 -12.52 33.11
C SER A 240 -3.82 -13.42 33.88
N ASN A 241 -5.01 -12.90 34.22
CA ASN A 241 -6.10 -13.74 34.72
C ASN A 241 -6.82 -14.50 33.60
N GLU A 242 -6.71 -14.00 32.36
CA GLU A 242 -7.39 -14.56 31.18
C GLU A 242 -6.51 -15.61 30.49
N TYR A 243 -5.20 -15.35 30.43
CA TYR A 243 -4.24 -16.16 29.65
C TYR A 243 -3.05 -16.64 30.51
N GLY A 244 -3.28 -16.82 31.81
CA GLY A 244 -2.25 -17.21 32.77
C GLY A 244 -2.83 -17.57 34.13
N ALA A 245 -1.98 -17.63 35.15
CA ALA A 245 -2.39 -17.88 36.53
C ALA A 245 -2.45 -16.58 37.37
N GLY A 246 -2.55 -15.43 36.70
CA GLY A 246 -2.51 -14.11 37.33
C GLY A 246 -1.27 -13.93 38.19
N VAL A 247 -1.46 -13.60 39.46
CA VAL A 247 -0.37 -13.43 40.45
C VAL A 247 0.43 -14.72 40.68
N LYS A 248 -0.14 -15.89 40.39
CA LYS A 248 0.51 -17.20 40.57
C LYS A 248 1.34 -17.64 39.35
N SER A 249 1.41 -16.84 38.29
CA SER A 249 2.16 -17.18 37.08
C SER A 249 3.64 -17.41 37.40
N SER A 250 4.21 -18.51 36.87
CA SER A 250 5.58 -18.89 37.14
C SER A 250 6.56 -17.97 36.42
N ILE A 251 7.75 -17.81 37.00
CA ILE A 251 8.85 -17.07 36.35
C ILE A 251 9.24 -17.72 35.02
N SER A 252 9.14 -19.05 34.91
CA SER A 252 9.44 -19.79 33.68
C SER A 252 8.55 -19.38 32.50
N THR A 253 7.29 -18.97 32.75
CA THR A 253 6.44 -18.45 31.68
C THR A 253 6.90 -17.06 31.24
N ALA A 254 7.38 -16.23 32.17
CA ALA A 254 7.94 -14.92 31.84
C ALA A 254 9.29 -15.05 31.10
N GLU A 255 10.12 -16.04 31.43
CA GLU A 255 11.37 -16.36 30.72
C GLU A 255 11.09 -16.65 29.24
N VAL A 256 10.15 -17.55 28.95
CA VAL A 256 9.73 -17.88 27.57
C VAL A 256 9.21 -16.66 26.80
N ILE A 257 8.53 -15.73 27.49
CA ILE A 257 8.06 -14.48 26.89
C ILE A 257 9.23 -13.55 26.57
N CYS A 258 10.20 -13.42 27.49
CA CYS A 258 11.40 -12.61 27.29
C CYS A 258 12.21 -13.13 26.10
N ASP A 259 12.44 -14.44 26.02
CA ASP A 259 13.17 -15.05 24.90
C ASP A 259 12.49 -14.72 23.56
N ALA A 260 11.16 -14.87 23.50
CA ALA A 260 10.38 -14.52 22.31
C ALA A 260 10.40 -13.02 21.97
N LEU A 261 10.51 -12.14 22.99
CA LEU A 261 10.67 -10.69 22.79
C LEU A 261 12.07 -10.33 22.32
N GLU A 262 13.12 -10.99 22.81
CA GLU A 262 14.51 -10.77 22.39
C GLU A 262 14.71 -11.19 20.93
N ASP A 263 14.17 -12.34 20.54
CA ASP A 263 14.20 -12.83 19.16
C ASP A 263 13.49 -11.88 18.20
N ALA A 264 12.33 -11.34 18.62
CA ALA A 264 11.52 -10.47 17.78
C ALA A 264 11.99 -8.99 17.80
N HIS A 265 12.53 -8.52 18.93
CA HIS A 265 13.00 -7.15 19.15
C HIS A 265 14.45 -7.11 19.67
N PRO A 266 15.44 -7.36 18.79
CA PRO A 266 16.84 -7.25 19.16
C PRO A 266 17.22 -5.80 19.48
N GLY A 267 17.91 -5.59 20.60
CA GLY A 267 18.43 -4.28 21.00
C GLY A 267 17.75 -3.64 22.21
N ALA A 268 16.76 -4.30 22.79
CA ALA A 268 16.29 -4.05 24.16
C ALA A 268 16.68 -5.22 25.09
N GLU A 269 16.72 -4.97 26.39
CA GLU A 269 16.96 -6.00 27.41
C GLU A 269 15.66 -6.31 28.15
N TYR A 270 15.30 -7.58 28.27
CA TYR A 270 14.07 -8.03 28.91
C TYR A 270 14.37 -8.89 30.14
N THR A 271 14.02 -8.40 31.32
CA THR A 271 14.22 -9.14 32.58
C THR A 271 12.89 -9.78 33.01
N PRO A 272 12.80 -11.12 33.08
CA PRO A 272 11.57 -11.79 33.52
C PRO A 272 11.35 -11.57 35.02
N VAL A 273 10.09 -11.33 35.40
CA VAL A 273 9.66 -11.23 36.79
C VAL A 273 8.44 -12.10 37.05
N LYS A 274 8.25 -12.51 38.32
CA LYS A 274 7.19 -13.44 38.71
C LYS A 274 5.84 -12.72 38.82
N GLY A 275 4.74 -13.46 38.60
CA GLY A 275 3.40 -12.98 38.90
C GLY A 275 3.01 -11.73 38.12
N ARG A 276 2.80 -10.60 38.81
CA ARG A 276 2.38 -9.29 38.24
C ARG A 276 3.35 -8.16 38.58
N ASP A 277 4.62 -8.50 38.80
CA ASP A 277 5.59 -7.53 39.32
C ASP A 277 5.93 -6.41 38.32
N ALA A 278 5.68 -6.60 37.01
CA ALA A 278 5.83 -5.55 36.01
C ALA A 278 4.66 -4.55 36.03
N TYR A 279 3.47 -4.96 36.48
CA TYR A 279 2.31 -4.07 36.68
C TYR A 279 2.51 -3.10 37.87
N GLY A 280 3.13 -3.58 38.96
CA GLY A 280 3.29 -2.85 40.22
C GLY A 280 2.11 -2.99 41.20
N ILE A 281 2.33 -2.64 42.48
CA ILE A 281 1.41 -2.88 43.61
C ILE A 281 0.15 -1.98 43.59
N GLN A 282 0.09 -0.93 42.77
CA GLN A 282 -1.04 0.01 42.79
C GLN A 282 -2.03 -0.23 41.64
N GLN A 283 -2.96 -1.16 41.86
CA GLN A 283 -4.39 -0.93 41.67
C GLN A 283 -5.19 -2.02 42.40
N SER A 284 -6.00 -1.58 43.36
CA SER A 284 -7.03 -2.38 44.02
C SER A 284 -8.08 -2.83 43.00
N PHE A 285 -8.48 -4.10 43.12
CA PHE A 285 -9.57 -4.78 42.43
C PHE A 285 -10.83 -3.91 42.25
#